data_AF-A0A1T1HSV6-F1
#
_entry.id   AF-A0A1T1HSV6-F1
#
_cell.length_a   1.000
_cell.length_b   1.000
_cell.length_c   1.000
_cell.angle_alpha   90.00
_cell.angle_beta   90.00
_cell.angle_gamma   90.00
#
_symmetry.space_group_name_H-M   'P 1'
#
loop_
_entity.id
_entity.type
_entity.pdbx_description
1 polymer ?
#
loop_
_entity_poly.entity_id
_entity_poly.type
_entity_poly.pdbx_seq_one_letter_code
_entity_poly.pdbx_strand_id
1 'polypeptide(L)'
;MIVLLDRPFPETSLAQSAELDLRNIGPKVWPQVLAHCRAQKLRLYHLTLASLQGLERLVDTRELELEWATKIDDMTPLWQLTRLQSLSIVDVPRLHELAGIEALQQLTRLHLSGSQGASGNPMRLVSLEPLVGLPGLSELSLVNARIDDDDIRVLARCTGLRRLKLSNQFERAQVAFVAGRLNSQLAEPLTACIETRVPCKKCAAPTSLFSGRRMPFLCPDCDRKRFEKLTGEFDQLVREAQG
;
A
#
# COMPACT_ATOMS: atom_id res chain seq x y z
N MET A 1 -22.10 -3.10 2.70
CA MET A 1 -23.23 -2.14 2.63
C MET A 1 -22.71 -0.72 2.77
N ILE A 2 -23.19 0.24 1.97
CA ILE A 2 -22.76 1.66 2.07
C ILE A 2 -23.69 2.44 3.01
N VAL A 3 -23.13 3.21 3.94
CA VAL A 3 -23.85 4.11 4.85
C VAL A 3 -23.22 5.50 4.78
N LEU A 4 -24.05 6.51 4.48
CA LEU A 4 -23.62 7.92 4.42
C LEU A 4 -23.93 8.56 5.77
N LEU A 5 -22.90 9.03 6.49
CA LEU A 5 -23.05 9.55 7.85
C LEU A 5 -23.22 11.08 7.91
N ASP A 6 -23.33 11.72 6.76
CA ASP A 6 -23.59 13.17 6.61
C ASP A 6 -25.10 13.50 6.56
N ARG A 7 -25.95 12.50 6.73
CA ARG A 7 -27.42 12.59 6.68
C ARG A 7 -28.03 11.59 7.68
N PRO A 8 -29.33 11.68 7.99
CA PRO A 8 -29.98 10.69 8.85
C PRO A 8 -29.79 9.25 8.34
N PHE A 9 -29.39 8.35 9.23
CA PHE A 9 -29.25 6.91 8.95
C PHE A 9 -29.78 6.11 10.15
N PRO A 10 -30.30 4.89 9.94
CA PRO A 10 -30.72 4.02 11.04
C PRO A 10 -29.48 3.44 11.73
N GLU A 11 -29.31 3.64 13.04
CA GLU A 11 -28.15 3.14 13.80
C GLU A 11 -27.98 1.62 13.73
N THR A 12 -29.10 0.90 13.57
CA THR A 12 -29.09 -0.56 13.37
C THR A 12 -28.30 -0.98 12.13
N SER A 13 -28.17 -0.13 11.12
CA SER A 13 -27.35 -0.40 9.93
C SER A 13 -25.88 -0.63 10.28
N LEU A 14 -25.37 -0.05 11.37
CA LEU A 14 -23.98 -0.22 11.80
C LEU A 14 -23.71 -1.62 12.40
N ALA A 15 -24.75 -2.33 12.84
CA ALA A 15 -24.62 -3.65 13.46
C ALA A 15 -25.08 -4.81 12.56
N GLN A 16 -25.78 -4.52 11.46
CA GLN A 16 -26.48 -5.52 10.66
C GLN A 16 -25.61 -6.21 9.60
N SER A 17 -24.41 -5.72 9.32
CA SER A 17 -23.56 -6.26 8.25
C SER A 17 -22.16 -6.57 8.73
N ALA A 18 -21.64 -7.72 8.28
CA ALA A 18 -20.22 -8.06 8.43
C ALA A 18 -19.31 -7.17 7.58
N GLU A 19 -19.85 -6.51 6.55
CA GLU A 19 -19.12 -5.59 5.66
C GLU A 19 -19.81 -4.23 5.57
N LEU A 20 -19.11 -3.18 5.99
CA LEU A 20 -19.60 -1.81 5.99
C LEU A 20 -18.64 -0.88 5.26
N ASP A 21 -19.21 -0.01 4.44
CA ASP A 21 -18.56 1.13 3.81
C ASP A 21 -19.21 2.40 4.38
N LEU A 22 -18.53 3.02 5.33
CA LEU A 22 -18.98 4.22 6.02
C LEU A 22 -18.34 5.44 5.37
N ARG A 23 -19.16 6.38 4.92
CA ARG A 23 -18.68 7.57 4.21
C ARG A 23 -19.04 8.86 4.92
N ASN A 24 -18.22 9.88 4.74
CA ASN A 24 -18.42 11.24 5.26
C ASN A 24 -18.47 11.24 6.79
N ILE A 25 -17.46 10.65 7.41
CA ILE A 25 -17.39 10.43 8.85
C ILE A 25 -16.93 11.73 9.53
N GLY A 26 -17.81 12.30 10.34
CA GLY A 26 -17.53 13.51 11.13
C GLY A 26 -17.51 13.25 12.65
N PRO A 27 -17.00 14.21 13.44
CA PRO A 27 -16.85 14.03 14.88
C PRO A 27 -18.19 13.81 15.61
N LYS A 28 -19.30 14.33 15.07
CA LYS A 28 -20.64 14.18 15.67
C LYS A 28 -21.20 12.75 15.57
N VAL A 29 -20.78 11.99 14.57
CA VAL A 29 -21.27 10.62 14.28
C VAL A 29 -20.28 9.54 14.71
N TRP A 30 -19.04 9.92 15.02
CA TRP A 30 -17.99 8.99 15.43
C TRP A 30 -18.34 8.18 16.69
N PRO A 31 -18.90 8.78 17.77
CA PRO A 31 -19.30 8.00 18.94
C PRO A 31 -20.33 6.91 18.63
N GLN A 32 -21.28 7.17 17.72
CA GLN A 32 -22.27 6.19 17.29
C GLN A 32 -21.63 5.05 16.49
N VAL A 33 -20.68 5.37 15.60
CA VAL A 33 -19.89 4.34 14.90
C VAL A 33 -19.17 3.44 15.90
N LEU A 34 -18.48 4.01 16.88
CA LEU A 34 -17.77 3.25 17.91
C LEU A 34 -18.69 2.40 18.79
N ALA A 35 -19.88 2.91 19.12
CA ALA A 35 -20.83 2.20 19.96
C ALA A 35 -21.47 1.00 19.24
N HIS A 36 -21.78 1.12 17.95
CA HIS A 36 -22.67 0.19 17.25
C HIS A 36 -22.00 -0.63 16.14
N CYS A 37 -20.87 -0.18 15.59
CA CYS A 37 -20.20 -0.91 14.50
C CYS A 37 -19.61 -2.24 15.00
N ARG A 38 -19.96 -3.33 14.31
CA ARG A 38 -19.44 -4.69 14.58
C ARG A 38 -18.94 -5.39 13.30
N ALA A 39 -18.70 -4.62 12.23
CA ALA A 39 -18.28 -5.18 10.96
C ALA A 39 -16.88 -5.81 11.05
N GLN A 40 -16.69 -6.93 10.37
CA GLN A 40 -15.38 -7.56 10.20
C GLN A 40 -14.60 -6.93 9.04
N LYS A 41 -15.31 -6.46 8.02
CA LYS A 41 -14.76 -5.70 6.89
C LYS A 41 -15.29 -4.28 6.96
N LEU A 42 -14.40 -3.33 7.18
CA LEU A 42 -14.78 -1.94 7.41
C LEU A 42 -14.00 -1.03 6.46
N ARG A 43 -14.72 -0.29 5.63
CA ARG A 43 -14.18 0.83 4.89
C ARG A 43 -14.63 2.13 5.53
N LEU A 44 -13.68 2.98 5.85
CA LEU A 44 -13.87 4.33 6.36
C LEU A 44 -13.41 5.30 5.28
N TYR A 45 -14.37 5.94 4.61
CA TYR A 45 -14.12 6.84 3.50
C TYR A 45 -14.45 8.29 3.87
N HIS A 46 -13.56 9.22 3.55
CA HIS A 46 -13.72 10.64 3.78
C HIS A 46 -13.96 10.97 5.26
N LEU A 47 -12.87 10.97 6.03
CA LEU A 47 -12.86 11.27 7.45
C LEU A 47 -12.52 12.74 7.67
N THR A 48 -13.42 13.46 8.34
CA THR A 48 -13.19 14.85 8.78
C THR A 48 -12.75 14.94 10.25
N LEU A 49 -12.51 13.78 10.87
CA LEU A 49 -12.03 13.60 12.24
C LEU A 49 -10.63 14.20 12.44
N ALA A 50 -10.32 14.64 13.66
CA ALA A 50 -8.98 15.05 14.05
C ALA A 50 -8.15 13.89 14.63
N SER A 51 -8.79 12.81 15.07
CA SER A 51 -8.14 11.63 15.66
C SER A 51 -9.00 10.39 15.44
N LEU A 52 -8.35 9.22 15.43
CA LEU A 52 -8.99 7.90 15.41
C LEU A 52 -9.31 7.37 16.81
N GLN A 53 -9.18 8.17 17.87
CA GLN A 53 -9.43 7.74 19.25
C GLN A 53 -10.74 6.96 19.38
N GLY A 54 -10.67 5.80 20.04
CA GLY A 54 -11.79 4.90 20.23
C GLY A 54 -11.91 3.83 19.15
N LEU A 55 -11.21 3.96 18.02
CA LEU A 55 -11.17 2.95 16.95
C LEU A 55 -10.75 1.58 17.49
N GLU A 56 -9.86 1.54 18.48
CA GLU A 56 -9.38 0.32 19.15
C GLU A 56 -10.51 -0.55 19.74
N ARG A 57 -11.70 0.03 19.94
CA ARG A 57 -12.90 -0.67 20.42
C ARG A 57 -13.56 -1.54 19.36
N LEU A 58 -13.24 -1.35 18.08
CA LEU A 58 -13.77 -2.15 16.97
C LEU A 58 -13.04 -3.50 16.83
N VAL A 59 -12.96 -4.26 17.93
CA VAL A 59 -12.13 -5.47 18.12
C VAL A 59 -12.50 -6.66 17.19
N ASP A 60 -13.66 -6.58 16.55
CA ASP A 60 -14.14 -7.57 15.59
C ASP A 60 -13.65 -7.31 14.16
N THR A 61 -13.10 -6.12 13.89
CA THR A 61 -12.54 -5.77 12.58
C THR A 61 -11.38 -6.68 12.23
N ARG A 62 -11.36 -7.18 10.99
CA ARG A 62 -10.33 -8.03 10.39
C ARG A 62 -9.77 -7.42 9.11
N GLU A 63 -10.58 -6.68 8.38
CA GLU A 63 -10.16 -5.96 7.19
C GLU A 63 -10.56 -4.49 7.35
N LEU A 64 -9.59 -3.58 7.25
CA LEU A 64 -9.81 -2.14 7.38
C LEU A 64 -9.27 -1.42 6.14
N GLU A 65 -10.13 -0.64 5.51
CA GLU A 65 -9.74 0.34 4.49
C GLU A 65 -9.97 1.74 5.04
N LEU A 66 -8.91 2.55 5.11
CA LEU A 66 -8.94 3.95 5.53
C LEU A 66 -8.61 4.82 4.31
N GLU A 67 -9.55 5.65 3.89
CA GLU A 67 -9.40 6.48 2.70
C GLU A 67 -9.82 7.93 2.96
N TRP A 68 -9.03 8.86 2.42
CA TRP A 68 -9.31 10.31 2.49
C TRP A 68 -9.42 10.80 3.95
N ALA A 69 -8.37 10.58 4.73
CA ALA A 69 -8.26 11.01 6.12
C ALA A 69 -7.20 12.13 6.26
N THR A 70 -7.53 13.33 5.80
CA THR A 70 -6.57 14.42 5.57
C THR A 70 -6.02 15.08 6.84
N LYS A 71 -6.68 14.86 7.98
CA LYS A 71 -6.34 15.47 9.27
C LYS A 71 -5.76 14.49 10.29
N ILE A 72 -5.78 13.18 10.02
CA ILE A 72 -5.30 12.17 10.95
C ILE A 72 -3.79 12.03 10.82
N ASP A 73 -3.06 12.32 11.88
CA ASP A 73 -1.61 12.15 12.02
C ASP A 73 -1.22 11.06 13.02
N ASP A 74 -2.08 10.76 14.01
CA ASP A 74 -1.86 9.67 14.96
C ASP A 74 -2.60 8.36 14.55
N MET A 75 -1.81 7.31 14.26
CA MET A 75 -2.30 5.96 13.96
C MET A 75 -2.33 5.02 15.17
N THR A 76 -1.93 5.47 16.36
CA THR A 76 -1.85 4.63 17.57
C THR A 76 -3.14 3.85 17.84
N PRO A 77 -4.36 4.44 17.73
CA PRO A 77 -5.61 3.68 17.89
C PRO A 77 -5.80 2.54 16.89
N LEU A 78 -5.32 2.70 15.65
CA LEU A 78 -5.40 1.69 14.60
C LEU A 78 -4.48 0.52 14.91
N TRP A 79 -3.27 0.79 15.39
CA TRP A 79 -2.29 -0.24 15.76
C TRP A 79 -2.75 -1.17 16.91
N GLN A 80 -3.77 -0.76 17.68
CA GLN A 80 -4.38 -1.59 18.73
C GLN A 80 -5.37 -2.64 18.18
N LEU A 81 -5.72 -2.61 16.89
CA LEU A 81 -6.57 -3.62 16.25
C LEU A 81 -5.78 -4.91 15.97
N THR A 82 -5.26 -5.56 17.02
CA THR A 82 -4.32 -6.70 16.93
C THR A 82 -4.81 -7.93 16.16
N ARG A 83 -6.12 -8.02 15.89
CA ARG A 83 -6.75 -9.07 15.08
C ARG A 83 -6.90 -8.70 13.60
N LEU A 84 -6.39 -7.53 13.19
CA LEU A 84 -6.45 -7.07 11.80
C LEU A 84 -5.57 -7.97 10.92
N GLN A 85 -6.15 -8.45 9.82
CA GLN A 85 -5.52 -9.33 8.84
C GLN A 85 -5.20 -8.62 7.54
N SER A 86 -5.97 -7.58 7.21
CA SER A 86 -5.82 -6.77 6.00
C SER A 86 -5.97 -5.29 6.33
N LEU A 87 -5.01 -4.48 5.89
CA LEU A 87 -5.03 -3.04 6.06
C LEU A 87 -4.75 -2.35 4.73
N SER A 88 -5.62 -1.41 4.36
CA SER A 88 -5.43 -0.49 3.24
C SER A 88 -5.50 0.94 3.75
N ILE A 89 -4.47 1.74 3.49
CA ILE A 89 -4.43 3.17 3.80
C ILE A 89 -4.20 3.94 2.51
N VAL A 90 -5.16 4.77 2.14
CA VAL A 90 -5.16 5.51 0.87
C VAL A 90 -5.42 6.98 1.11
N ASP A 91 -4.55 7.84 0.59
CA ASP A 91 -4.68 9.30 0.66
C ASP A 91 -4.84 9.81 2.11
N VAL A 92 -3.88 9.40 2.95
CA VAL A 92 -3.71 9.87 4.33
C VAL A 92 -2.39 10.64 4.37
N PRO A 93 -2.37 11.92 3.95
CA PRO A 93 -1.14 12.66 3.65
C PRO A 93 -0.27 12.97 4.89
N ARG A 94 -0.81 12.84 6.09
CA ARG A 94 -0.10 13.04 7.36
C ARG A 94 0.43 11.74 7.97
N LEU A 95 0.20 10.59 7.34
CA LEU A 95 0.84 9.34 7.74
C LEU A 95 2.31 9.39 7.30
N HIS A 96 3.20 9.62 8.27
CA HIS A 96 4.64 9.72 8.02
C HIS A 96 5.45 8.57 8.61
N GLU A 97 4.91 7.85 9.59
CA GLU A 97 5.60 6.76 10.25
C GLU A 97 4.70 5.54 10.42
N LEU A 98 5.32 4.37 10.43
CA LEU A 98 4.64 3.10 10.69
C LEU A 98 5.00 2.54 12.07
N ALA A 99 5.63 3.34 12.93
CA ALA A 99 5.98 2.92 14.29
C ALA A 99 4.73 2.44 15.03
N GLY A 100 4.79 1.24 15.61
CA GLY A 100 3.67 0.59 16.29
C GLY A 100 2.88 -0.38 15.40
N ILE A 101 3.06 -0.38 14.08
CA ILE A 101 2.41 -1.36 13.19
C ILE A 101 2.76 -2.80 13.56
N GLU A 102 3.92 -3.02 14.19
CA GLU A 102 4.37 -4.33 14.66
C GLU A 102 3.38 -4.96 15.66
N ALA A 103 2.53 -4.17 16.33
CA ALA A 103 1.47 -4.70 17.18
C ALA A 103 0.41 -5.51 16.39
N LEU A 104 0.28 -5.30 15.08
CA LEU A 104 -0.64 -6.02 14.21
C LEU A 104 -0.11 -7.41 13.82
N GLN A 105 0.07 -8.27 14.83
CA GLN A 105 0.68 -9.61 14.69
C GLN A 105 -0.05 -10.55 13.73
N GLN A 106 -1.33 -10.29 13.42
CA GLN A 106 -2.13 -11.07 12.47
C GLN A 106 -2.18 -10.48 11.05
N LEU A 107 -1.50 -9.35 10.82
CA LEU A 107 -1.56 -8.66 9.53
C LEU A 107 -0.85 -9.47 8.45
N THR A 108 -1.58 -9.82 7.41
CA THR A 108 -1.08 -10.59 6.26
C THR A 108 -1.01 -9.78 4.98
N ARG A 109 -1.82 -8.72 4.89
CA ARG A 109 -1.93 -7.84 3.73
C ARG A 109 -1.83 -6.38 4.15
N LEU A 110 -0.92 -5.66 3.52
CA LEU A 110 -0.76 -4.22 3.69
C LEU A 110 -0.72 -3.50 2.34
N HIS A 111 -1.65 -2.56 2.16
CA HIS A 111 -1.68 -1.65 1.02
C HIS A 111 -1.52 -0.21 1.52
N LEU A 112 -0.50 0.49 1.01
CA LEU A 112 -0.23 1.89 1.31
C LEU A 112 -0.22 2.68 0.00
N SER A 113 -1.07 3.69 -0.09
CA SER A 113 -1.18 4.53 -1.27
C SER A 113 -1.27 6.01 -0.97
N GLY A 114 -0.46 6.81 -1.67
CA GLY A 114 -0.69 8.25 -1.79
C GLY A 114 -1.96 8.58 -2.57
N SER A 115 -2.26 9.87 -2.70
CA SER A 115 -3.39 10.36 -3.50
C SER A 115 -3.18 10.00 -4.97
N GLN A 116 -4.23 9.56 -5.65
CA GLN A 116 -4.15 9.15 -7.06
C GLN A 116 -4.66 10.27 -7.97
N GLY A 117 -3.98 10.49 -9.11
CA GLY A 117 -4.34 11.52 -10.10
C GLY A 117 -3.15 12.36 -10.55
N ALA A 118 -3.34 13.20 -11.56
CA ALA A 118 -2.27 14.01 -12.18
C ALA A 118 -1.59 14.99 -11.19
N SER A 119 -2.27 15.34 -10.11
CA SER A 119 -1.78 16.23 -9.04
C SER A 119 -1.71 15.53 -7.68
N GLY A 120 -1.83 14.19 -7.66
CA GLY A 120 -1.84 13.40 -6.43
C GLY A 120 -0.46 13.38 -5.76
N ASN A 121 -0.38 13.86 -4.53
CA ASN A 121 0.86 13.82 -3.77
C ASN A 121 1.18 12.40 -3.32
N PRO A 122 2.45 11.97 -3.40
CA PRO A 122 2.84 10.68 -2.87
C PRO A 122 2.68 10.64 -1.35
N MET A 123 2.34 9.46 -0.83
CA MET A 123 2.52 9.16 0.60
C MET A 123 4.02 9.23 0.90
N ARG A 124 4.40 9.89 1.99
CA ARG A 124 5.80 10.06 2.41
C ARG A 124 5.99 9.42 3.76
N LEU A 125 6.75 8.32 3.77
CA LEU A 125 7.10 7.60 4.98
C LEU A 125 8.57 7.86 5.32
N VAL A 126 8.88 7.95 6.61
CA VAL A 126 10.26 8.07 7.07
C VAL A 126 11.05 6.80 6.75
N SER A 127 10.47 5.64 7.01
CA SER A 127 11.12 4.34 6.81
C SER A 127 10.10 3.20 6.66
N LEU A 128 10.55 2.07 6.11
CA LEU A 128 9.83 0.79 6.08
C LEU A 128 10.31 -0.20 7.15
N GLU A 129 11.26 0.19 8.01
CA GLU A 129 11.82 -0.65 9.07
C GLU A 129 10.77 -1.36 9.95
N PRO A 130 9.67 -0.70 10.37
CA PRO A 130 8.61 -1.36 11.15
C PRO A 130 8.00 -2.60 10.48
N LEU A 131 8.03 -2.69 9.15
CA LEU A 131 7.45 -3.83 8.43
C LEU A 131 8.20 -5.13 8.67
N VAL A 132 9.47 -5.08 9.08
CA VAL A 132 10.26 -6.28 9.42
C VAL A 132 9.70 -6.98 10.66
N GLY A 133 9.06 -6.23 11.55
CA GLY A 133 8.45 -6.75 12.78
C GLY A 133 7.12 -7.47 12.58
N LEU A 134 6.61 -7.57 11.34
CA LEU A 134 5.34 -8.21 11.02
C LEU A 134 5.55 -9.68 10.59
N PRO A 135 5.39 -10.66 11.49
CA PRO A 135 5.73 -12.05 11.20
C PRO A 135 4.82 -12.70 10.14
N GLY A 136 3.58 -12.20 10.02
CA GLY A 136 2.57 -12.73 9.10
C GLY A 136 2.50 -12.02 7.75
N LEU A 137 3.27 -10.95 7.51
CA LEU A 137 3.11 -10.13 6.32
C LEU A 137 3.51 -10.91 5.06
N SER A 138 2.51 -11.18 4.22
CA SER A 138 2.66 -11.97 3.00
C SER A 138 2.39 -11.15 1.73
N GLU A 139 1.66 -10.04 1.84
CA GLU A 139 1.36 -9.15 0.73
C GLU A 139 1.65 -7.71 1.11
N LEU A 140 2.51 -7.06 0.33
CA LEU A 140 2.80 -5.65 0.46
C LEU A 140 2.59 -4.94 -0.88
N SER A 141 1.84 -3.86 -0.86
CA SER A 141 1.66 -2.98 -2.01
C SER A 141 1.93 -1.54 -1.61
N LEU A 142 2.97 -0.94 -2.19
CA LEU A 142 3.30 0.48 -2.08
C LEU A 142 2.98 1.17 -3.40
N VAL A 143 1.98 2.04 -3.43
CA VAL A 143 1.56 2.75 -4.65
C VAL A 143 1.64 4.25 -4.42
N ASN A 144 2.23 4.99 -5.35
CA ASN A 144 2.48 6.43 -5.17
C ASN A 144 3.03 6.76 -3.76
N ALA A 145 4.03 6.00 -3.32
CA ALA A 145 4.68 6.15 -2.03
C ALA A 145 6.16 6.48 -2.23
N ARG A 146 6.73 7.25 -1.29
CA ARG A 146 8.14 7.60 -1.18
C ARG A 146 8.62 7.34 0.23
N ILE A 147 9.86 6.89 0.34
CA ILE A 147 10.57 6.75 1.61
C ILE A 147 11.63 7.85 1.66
N ASP A 148 11.75 8.55 2.79
CA ASP A 148 12.61 9.74 2.89
C ASP A 148 14.12 9.41 2.76
N ASP A 149 14.56 8.27 3.30
CA ASP A 149 15.92 7.74 3.08
C ASP A 149 16.09 7.02 1.73
N ASP A 150 14.99 6.90 0.97
CA ASP A 150 14.86 6.17 -0.28
C ASP A 150 15.31 4.70 -0.20
N ASP A 151 15.44 4.10 0.99
CA ASP A 151 15.97 2.75 1.17
C ASP A 151 14.87 1.69 1.30
N ILE A 152 14.66 0.93 0.22
CA ILE A 152 13.72 -0.20 0.21
C ILE A 152 14.40 -1.56 0.45
N ARG A 153 15.72 -1.61 0.64
CA ARG A 153 16.46 -2.87 0.82
C ARG A 153 16.05 -3.60 2.09
N VAL A 154 15.53 -2.87 3.08
CA VAL A 154 14.92 -3.41 4.29
C VAL A 154 13.85 -4.47 4.00
N LEU A 155 13.13 -4.36 2.88
CA LEU A 155 12.13 -5.35 2.48
C LEU A 155 12.71 -6.75 2.26
N ALA A 156 14.03 -6.87 1.97
CA ALA A 156 14.70 -8.17 1.88
C ALA A 156 14.68 -8.96 3.20
N ARG A 157 14.43 -8.31 4.34
CA ARG A 157 14.26 -8.95 5.65
C ARG A 157 12.84 -9.46 5.88
N CYS A 158 11.87 -9.05 5.07
CA CYS A 158 10.49 -9.52 5.13
C CYS A 158 10.34 -10.86 4.39
N THR A 159 10.99 -11.91 4.89
CA THR A 159 11.07 -13.24 4.26
C THR A 159 9.71 -13.97 4.16
N GLY A 160 8.68 -13.47 4.85
CA GLY A 160 7.29 -13.92 4.70
C GLY A 160 6.60 -13.45 3.41
N LEU A 161 7.12 -12.44 2.71
CA LEU A 161 6.46 -11.86 1.54
C LEU A 161 6.29 -12.87 0.40
N ARG A 162 5.10 -12.91 -0.19
CA ARG A 162 4.75 -13.73 -1.36
C ARG A 162 4.24 -12.87 -2.51
N ARG A 163 3.71 -11.68 -2.22
CA ARG A 163 3.33 -10.70 -3.23
C ARG A 163 3.88 -9.34 -2.83
N LEU A 164 4.60 -8.71 -3.76
CA LEU A 164 5.21 -7.41 -3.55
C LEU A 164 4.96 -6.53 -4.77
N LYS A 165 4.27 -5.41 -4.55
CA LYS A 165 4.05 -4.38 -5.56
C LYS A 165 4.69 -3.09 -5.10
N LEU A 166 5.56 -2.53 -5.93
CA LEU A 166 6.29 -1.30 -5.66
C LEU A 166 5.90 -0.19 -6.64
N SER A 167 5.93 1.05 -6.17
CA SER A 167 5.82 2.22 -7.03
C SER A 167 7.09 2.35 -7.86
N ASN A 168 6.97 2.89 -9.09
CA ASN A 168 8.14 3.11 -9.94
C ASN A 168 8.93 4.38 -9.54
N GLN A 169 9.07 4.63 -8.24
CA GLN A 169 9.67 5.82 -7.65
C GLN A 169 11.02 5.54 -6.97
N PHE A 170 11.39 4.27 -6.77
CA PHE A 170 12.62 3.85 -6.10
C PHE A 170 13.78 3.65 -7.07
N GLU A 171 15.02 3.74 -6.60
CA GLU A 171 16.18 3.49 -7.45
C GLU A 171 16.20 2.08 -8.03
N ARG A 172 16.58 1.97 -9.31
CA ARG A 172 16.60 0.68 -10.04
C ARG A 172 17.49 -0.36 -9.34
N ALA A 173 18.63 0.05 -8.81
CA ALA A 173 19.54 -0.84 -8.10
C ALA A 173 18.91 -1.44 -6.84
N GLN A 174 18.09 -0.68 -6.12
CA GLN A 174 17.39 -1.18 -4.94
C GLN A 174 16.26 -2.13 -5.30
N VAL A 175 15.51 -1.84 -6.37
CA VAL A 175 14.49 -2.77 -6.89
C VAL A 175 15.15 -4.08 -7.31
N ALA A 176 16.29 -4.02 -7.99
CA ALA A 176 17.07 -5.21 -8.37
C ALA A 176 17.62 -5.96 -7.14
N PHE A 177 18.07 -5.26 -6.10
CA PHE A 177 18.51 -5.87 -4.85
C PHE A 177 17.37 -6.65 -4.17
N VAL A 178 16.20 -6.03 -4.01
CA VAL A 178 15.02 -6.70 -3.42
C VAL A 178 14.59 -7.88 -4.29
N ALA A 179 14.64 -7.73 -5.62
CA ALA A 179 14.37 -8.81 -6.57
C ALA A 179 15.34 -10.00 -6.39
N GLY A 180 16.65 -9.74 -6.28
CA GLY A 180 17.65 -10.78 -6.04
C GLY A 180 17.43 -11.55 -4.74
N ARG A 181 16.91 -10.88 -3.70
CA ARG A 181 16.66 -11.47 -2.38
C ARG A 181 15.32 -12.20 -2.28
N LEU A 182 14.27 -11.75 -2.97
CA LEU A 182 12.90 -12.23 -2.76
C LEU A 182 12.27 -12.94 -3.97
N ASN A 183 12.79 -12.80 -5.20
CA ASN A 183 12.10 -13.33 -6.38
C ASN A 183 11.84 -14.85 -6.33
N SER A 184 12.66 -15.63 -5.63
CA SER A 184 12.47 -17.08 -5.49
C SER A 184 11.21 -17.47 -4.69
N GLN A 185 10.68 -16.55 -3.87
CA GLN A 185 9.48 -16.77 -3.03
C GLN A 185 8.27 -15.95 -3.48
N LEU A 186 8.45 -14.96 -4.35
CA LEU A 186 7.36 -14.15 -4.86
C LEU A 186 6.56 -14.93 -5.91
N ALA A 187 5.23 -14.87 -5.82
CA ALA A 187 4.33 -15.42 -6.83
C ALA A 187 4.51 -14.72 -8.19
N GLU A 188 4.77 -13.41 -8.14
CA GLU A 188 5.12 -12.59 -9.30
C GLU A 188 6.49 -11.93 -9.03
N PRO A 189 7.55 -12.38 -9.72
CA PRO A 189 8.88 -11.81 -9.54
C PRO A 189 8.94 -10.32 -9.91
N LEU A 190 9.79 -9.57 -9.22
CA LEU A 190 10.18 -8.24 -9.65
C LEU A 190 11.10 -8.36 -10.88
N THR A 191 10.66 -7.77 -12.00
CA THR A 191 11.35 -7.85 -13.29
C THR A 191 11.95 -6.51 -13.69
N ALA A 192 12.80 -6.53 -14.74
CA ALA A 192 13.43 -5.33 -15.29
C ALA A 192 12.44 -4.30 -15.84
N CYS A 193 11.25 -4.75 -16.24
CA CYS A 193 10.15 -3.95 -16.76
C CYS A 193 8.80 -4.68 -16.64
N ILE A 194 7.72 -3.91 -16.72
CA ILE A 194 6.34 -4.41 -16.82
C ILE A 194 5.72 -3.98 -18.14
N GLU A 195 4.93 -4.86 -18.77
CA GLU A 195 4.14 -4.47 -19.93
C GLU A 195 3.05 -3.46 -19.54
N THR A 196 2.80 -2.49 -20.41
CA THR A 196 1.80 -1.44 -20.19
C THR A 196 0.82 -1.40 -21.35
N ARG A 197 -0.35 -0.81 -21.10
CA ARG A 197 -1.36 -0.57 -22.15
C ARG A 197 -1.02 0.61 -23.06
N VAL A 198 0.14 1.24 -22.88
CA VAL A 198 0.56 2.39 -23.69
C VAL A 198 1.10 1.87 -25.02
N PRO A 199 0.47 2.16 -26.17
CA PRO A 199 0.91 1.66 -27.46
C PRO A 199 2.15 2.38 -27.97
N CYS A 200 3.03 1.65 -28.65
CA CYS A 200 4.19 2.19 -29.34
C CYS A 200 3.73 3.11 -30.49
N LYS A 201 4.29 4.31 -30.57
CA LYS A 201 3.98 5.27 -31.64
C LYS A 201 4.38 4.81 -33.04
N LYS A 202 5.27 3.82 -33.17
CA LYS A 202 5.79 3.33 -34.46
C LYS A 202 5.06 2.08 -34.96
N CYS A 203 4.82 1.10 -34.09
CA CYS A 203 4.26 -0.21 -34.48
C CYS A 203 2.94 -0.58 -33.78
N ALA A 204 2.40 0.31 -32.92
CA ALA A 204 1.19 0.09 -32.11
C ALA A 204 1.24 -1.06 -31.08
N ALA A 205 2.31 -1.86 -31.04
CA ALA A 205 2.51 -2.88 -30.01
C ALA A 205 2.59 -2.27 -28.59
N PRO A 206 2.21 -3.01 -27.53
CA PRO A 206 2.39 -2.57 -26.15
C PRO A 206 3.84 -2.17 -25.83
N THR A 207 4.01 -1.10 -25.05
CA THR A 207 5.32 -0.70 -24.51
C THR A 207 5.50 -1.20 -23.08
N SER A 208 6.75 -1.37 -22.67
CA SER A 208 7.09 -1.76 -21.30
C SER A 208 7.66 -0.57 -20.52
N LEU A 209 7.20 -0.39 -19.29
CA LEU A 209 7.77 0.55 -18.34
C LEU A 209 8.90 -0.15 -17.60
N PHE A 210 10.13 0.36 -17.75
CA PHE A 210 11.27 -0.19 -17.02
C PHE A 210 11.20 0.16 -15.52
N SER A 211 11.61 -0.80 -14.70
CA SER A 211 11.57 -0.72 -13.24
C SER A 211 12.64 0.22 -12.68
N GLY A 212 12.25 1.14 -11.82
CA GLY A 212 13.10 2.15 -11.21
C GLY A 212 12.71 3.59 -11.59
N ARG A 213 13.09 4.52 -10.72
CA ARG A 213 12.90 5.96 -10.87
C ARG A 213 13.42 6.46 -12.20
N ARG A 214 12.62 7.25 -12.92
CA ARG A 214 12.94 7.89 -14.21
C ARG A 214 13.30 6.92 -15.34
N MET A 215 12.97 5.64 -15.20
CA MET A 215 13.19 4.67 -16.26
C MET A 215 12.19 4.84 -17.41
N PRO A 216 12.60 4.57 -18.67
CA PRO A 216 11.81 4.87 -19.84
C PRO A 216 10.69 3.84 -20.08
N PHE A 217 9.70 4.27 -20.86
CA PHE A 217 8.86 3.36 -21.64
C PHE A 217 9.61 2.99 -22.92
N LEU A 218 9.71 1.69 -23.22
CA LEU A 218 10.35 1.20 -24.44
C LEU A 218 9.46 0.19 -25.14
N CYS A 219 9.45 0.22 -26.48
CA CYS A 219 8.83 -0.83 -27.27
C CYS A 219 9.82 -2.00 -27.42
N PRO A 220 9.42 -3.25 -27.12
CA PRO A 220 10.28 -4.42 -27.29
C PRO A 220 10.86 -4.55 -28.71
N ASP A 221 10.07 -4.22 -29.73
CA ASP A 221 10.48 -4.35 -31.14
C ASP A 221 11.25 -3.12 -31.64
N CYS A 222 10.67 -1.93 -31.47
CA CYS A 222 11.22 -0.70 -32.06
C CYS A 222 12.47 -0.19 -31.33
N ASP A 223 12.63 -0.53 -30.05
CA ASP A 223 13.76 -0.10 -29.21
C ASP A 223 14.64 -1.30 -28.78
N ARG A 224 14.57 -2.42 -29.52
CA ARG A 224 15.16 -3.73 -29.17
C ARG A 224 16.56 -3.66 -28.53
N LYS A 225 17.52 -2.99 -29.18
CA LYS A 225 18.90 -2.87 -28.65
C LYS A 225 18.95 -2.25 -27.25
N ARG A 226 18.17 -1.19 -27.02
CA ARG A 226 18.11 -0.51 -25.72
C ARG A 226 17.33 -1.33 -24.71
N PHE A 227 16.27 -2.00 -25.15
CA PHE A 227 15.46 -2.91 -24.33
C PHE A 227 16.30 -4.06 -23.78
N GLU A 228 17.04 -4.75 -24.64
CA GLU A 228 17.94 -5.85 -24.29
C GLU A 228 19.04 -5.38 -23.33
N LYS A 229 19.68 -4.24 -23.62
CA LYS A 229 20.71 -3.65 -22.76
C LYS A 229 20.19 -3.40 -21.34
N LEU A 230 19.07 -2.67 -21.21
CA LEU A 230 18.53 -2.34 -19.89
C LEU A 230 18.04 -3.58 -19.13
N THR A 231 17.53 -4.58 -19.84
CA THR A 231 17.14 -5.86 -19.23
C THR A 231 18.38 -6.57 -18.67
N GLY A 232 19.43 -6.71 -19.47
CA GLY A 232 20.68 -7.34 -19.03
C GLY A 232 21.36 -6.63 -17.87
N GLU A 233 21.35 -5.28 -17.84
CA GLU A 233 21.86 -4.49 -16.71
C GLU A 233 21.10 -4.77 -15.40
N PHE A 234 19.78 -4.94 -15.46
CA PHE A 234 18.99 -5.29 -14.28
C PHE A 234 19.25 -6.72 -13.83
N ASP A 235 19.28 -7.67 -14.77
CA ASP A 235 19.56 -9.07 -14.44
C ASP A 235 20.96 -9.23 -13.83
N GLN A 236 21.92 -8.40 -14.25
CA GLN A 236 23.24 -8.35 -13.60
C GLN A 236 23.13 -7.87 -12.15
N LEU A 237 22.44 -6.77 -11.89
CA LEU A 237 22.23 -6.26 -10.52
C LEU A 237 21.50 -7.28 -9.63
N VAL A 238 20.52 -8.01 -10.19
CA VAL A 238 19.79 -9.08 -9.49
C VAL A 238 20.75 -10.22 -9.11
N ARG A 239 21.63 -10.65 -10.02
CA ARG A 239 22.64 -11.69 -9.73
C ARG A 239 23.65 -11.24 -8.68
N GLU A 240 24.11 -10.00 -8.76
CA GLU A 240 25.03 -9.42 -7.76
C GLU A 240 24.42 -9.40 -6.36
N ALA A 241 23.11 -9.21 -6.24
CA ALA A 241 22.41 -9.22 -4.96
C ALA A 241 22.17 -10.63 -4.37
N GLN A 242 22.33 -11.69 -5.17
CA GLN A 242 22.18 -13.09 -4.72
C GLN A 242 23.46 -13.66 -4.09
N GLY A 243 24.62 -13.09 -4.44
CA GLY A 243 25.91 -13.35 -3.78
C GLY A 243 26.01 -12.70 -2.42
#